data_AF-A0A846A0U3-F1
#
_entry.id   AF-A0A846A0U3-F1
#
_cell.length_a   1.000
_cell.length_b   1.000
_cell.length_c   1.000
_cell.angle_alpha   90.00
_cell.angle_beta   90.00
_cell.angle_gamma   90.00
#
_symmetry.space_group_name_H-M   'P 1'
#
loop_
_entity.id
_entity.type
_entity.pdbx_description
1 polymer ?
#
loop_
_entity_poly.entity_id
_entity_poly.type
_entity_poly.pdbx_seq_one_letter_code
_entity_poly.pdbx_strand_id
1 'polypeptide(L)' 'MKKVVVLGGDGFCGWPTALHLSDTGHDIVIVDNLSRRNIDNELEVTSLTPYQPMSTRLKTWREVSG' A
#
# COMPACT_ATOMS: atom_id res chain seq x y z
N MET A 1 7.16 12.17 15.29
CA MET A 1 7.52 12.11 13.85
C MET A 1 8.84 11.34 13.69
N LYS A 2 8.84 10.28 12.88
CA LYS A 2 10.02 9.46 12.51
C LYS A 2 9.93 9.13 11.03
N LYS A 3 11.06 8.82 10.38
CA LYS A 3 11.08 8.19 9.06
C LYS A 3 10.90 6.68 9.22
N VAL A 4 9.94 6.10 8.50
CA VAL A 4 9.61 4.67 8.56
C VAL A 4 9.62 4.07 7.16
N VAL A 5 10.30 2.95 7.01
CA VAL A 5 10.25 2.14 5.78
C VAL A 5 9.29 0.98 6.00
N VAL A 6 8.27 0.87 5.14
CA VAL A 6 7.31 -0.24 5.14
C VAL A 6 7.65 -1.16 3.97
N LEU A 7 8.29 -2.28 4.29
CA LEU A 7 8.58 -3.35 3.32
C LEU A 7 7.30 -4.17 3.08
N GLY A 8 6.88 -4.31 1.82
CA GLY A 8 5.61 -4.95 1.48
C GLY A 8 4.39 -4.05 1.66
N GLY A 9 4.57 -2.73 1.53
CA GLY A 9 3.52 -1.73 1.80
C GLY A 9 2.34 -1.73 0.83
N ASP A 10 2.36 -2.50 -0.26
CA ASP A 10 1.18 -2.71 -1.10
C ASP A 10 0.26 -3.84 -0.60
N GLY A 11 0.81 -4.73 0.24
CA GLY A 11 0.13 -5.91 0.77
C GLY A 11 -1.00 -5.60 1.75
N PHE A 12 -1.71 -6.65 2.13
CA PHE A 12 -2.92 -6.57 2.97
C PHE A 12 -2.68 -5.86 4.32
N CYS A 13 -1.61 -6.21 5.04
CA CYS A 13 -1.25 -5.53 6.29
C CYS A 13 -0.41 -4.27 6.04
N GLY A 14 0.49 -4.30 5.05
CA GLY A 14 1.43 -3.22 4.80
C GLY A 14 0.75 -1.91 4.42
N TRP A 15 -0.27 -1.96 3.56
CA TRP A 15 -1.01 -0.78 3.12
C TRP A 15 -1.71 -0.04 4.27
N PRO A 16 -2.62 -0.67 5.06
CA PRO A 16 -3.26 0.01 6.18
C PRO A 16 -2.27 0.44 7.27
N THR A 17 -1.16 -0.30 7.49
CA THR A 17 -0.10 0.15 8.40
C THR A 17 0.58 1.42 7.90
N ALA A 18 0.91 1.53 6.62
CA ALA A 18 1.49 2.74 6.04
C ALA A 18 0.55 3.94 6.19
N LEU A 19 -0.75 3.75 5.93
CA LEU A 19 -1.77 4.78 6.11
C LEU A 19 -1.87 5.25 7.57
N HIS A 20 -1.95 4.31 8.51
CA HIS A 20 -2.04 4.62 9.93
C HIS A 20 -0.80 5.35 10.47
N LEU A 21 0.39 4.92 10.06
CA LEU A 21 1.63 5.60 10.46
C LEU A 21 1.74 6.99 9.83
N SER A 22 1.25 7.17 8.60
CA SER A 22 1.19 8.49 7.97
C SER A 22 0.22 9.42 8.70
N ASP A 23 -0.98 8.94 9.06
CA ASP A 23 -2.00 9.68 9.82
C ASP A 23 -1.49 10.13 11.21
N THR A 24 -0.59 9.35 11.81
CA THR A 24 0.06 9.68 13.09
C THR A 24 1.29 10.61 12.94
N GLY A 25 1.54 11.14 11.75
CA GLY A 25 2.57 12.16 11.48
C GLY A 25 3.98 11.60 11.29
N HIS A 26 4.12 10.37 10.78
CA HIS A 26 5.40 9.81 10.34
C HIS A 26 5.65 10.06 8.85
N ASP A 27 6.93 10.14 8.46
CA ASP A 27 7.37 10.20 7.06
C ASP A 27 7.59 8.76 6.56
N ILE A 28 6.81 8.34 5.56
CA ILE A 28 6.69 6.93 5.16
C ILE A 28 7.31 6.69 3.78
N VAL A 29 8.11 5.65 3.68
CA VAL A 29 8.58 5.10 2.40
C VAL A 29 8.09 3.66 2.27
N ILE A 30 7.30 3.37 1.23
CA ILE A 30 6.91 2.01 0.89
C ILE A 30 7.94 1.42 -0.09
N VAL A 31 8.38 0.20 0.18
CA VAL A 31 9.19 -0.59 -0.76
C VAL A 31 8.43 -1.88 -1.06
N ASP A 32 8.10 -2.09 -2.32
CA ASP A 32 7.32 -3.25 -2.77
C ASP A 32 7.69 -3.60 -4.22
N ASN A 33 7.76 -4.90 -4.52
CA ASN A 33 8.02 -5.41 -5.86
C ASN A 33 6.75 -5.90 -6.58
N LEU A 34 5.58 -5.78 -5.93
CA LEU A 34 4.27 -6.18 -6.44
C LEU A 34 4.12 -7.68 -6.73
N SER A 35 5.03 -8.52 -6.23
CA SER A 35 5.01 -9.98 -6.44
C SER A 35 3.70 -10.63 -5.99
N ARG A 36 3.08 -10.12 -4.90
CA ARG A 36 1.78 -10.60 -4.44
C ARG A 36 0.70 -10.43 -5.50
N ARG A 37 0.67 -9.32 -6.24
CA ARG A 37 -0.29 -9.12 -7.34
C ARG A 37 0.02 -10.02 -8.52
N ASN A 38 1.30 -10.29 -8.79
CA ASN A 38 1.66 -11.20 -9.86
C ASN A 38 1.22 -12.63 -9.56
N ILE A 39 1.28 -13.06 -8.30
CA ILE A 39 0.75 -14.35 -7.86
C ILE A 39 -0.77 -14.44 -8.11
N ASP A 40 -1.53 -13.34 -7.97
CA ASP A 40 -2.95 -13.32 -8.34
C ASP A 40 -3.14 -13.62 -9.84
N ASN A 41 -2.29 -13.06 -10.70
CA ASN A 41 -2.32 -13.35 -12.15
C ASN A 41 -1.94 -14.82 -12.44
N GLU A 42 -0.88 -15.33 -11.82
CA GLU A 42 -0.38 -16.69 -12.03
C GLU A 42 -1.39 -17.77 -11.60
N LEU A 43 -2.14 -17.51 -10.54
CA LEU A 43 -3.14 -18.43 -10.00
C LEU A 43 -4.56 -18.17 -10.53
N GLU A 44 -4.73 -17.18 -11.41
CA GLU A 44 -6.04 -16.74 -11.93
C GLU A 44 -7.07 -16.44 -10.83
N VAL A 45 -6.59 -15.87 -9.71
CA VAL A 45 -7.43 -15.48 -8.58
C VAL A 45 -7.57 -13.97 -8.51
N THR A 46 -8.63 -13.53 -7.83
CA THR A 46 -8.84 -12.11 -7.55
C THR A 46 -9.21 -11.90 -6.09
N SER A 47 -8.86 -10.73 -5.57
CA SER A 47 -9.29 -10.31 -4.23
C SER A 47 -10.81 -10.17 -4.18
N LEU A 48 -11.42 -10.62 -3.09
CA LEU A 48 -12.85 -10.42 -2.82
C LEU A 48 -13.22 -8.94 -2.84
N THR A 49 -12.36 -8.09 -2.25
CA THR A 49 -12.47 -6.64 -2.33
C THR A 49 -11.58 -6.13 -3.47
N PRO A 50 -12.14 -5.50 -4.52
CA PRO A 50 -11.35 -4.99 -5.63
C PRO A 50 -10.31 -3.97 -5.14
N TYR A 51 -9.04 -4.25 -5.37
CA TYR A 51 -7.97 -3.30 -5.07
C TYR A 51 -7.65 -2.43 -6.28
N GLN A 52 -7.15 -1.22 -6.00
CA GLN A 52 -6.68 -0.30 -7.04
C GLN A 52 -5.15 -0.41 -7.26
N PRO A 53 -4.64 0.02 -8.42
CA PRO A 53 -3.20 0.18 -8.64
C PRO A 53 -2.56 1.11 -7.60
N MET A 54 -1.27 0.93 -7.33
CA MET A 54 -0.55 1.74 -6.33
C MET A 54 -0.57 3.23 -6.68
N SER A 55 -0.48 3.60 -7.97
CA SER A 55 -0.58 5.00 -8.41
C SER A 55 -1.91 5.64 -8.02
N THR A 56 -3.03 4.93 -8.18
CA THR A 56 -4.36 5.38 -7.76
C THR A 56 -4.43 5.50 -6.25
N ARG A 57 -3.96 4.49 -5.51
CA ARG A 57 -3.92 4.50 -4.03
C ARG A 57 -3.15 5.71 -3.49
N LEU A 58 -1.95 5.97 -4.03
CA LEU A 58 -1.11 7.10 -3.65
C LEU A 58 -1.72 8.45 -4.03
N LYS A 59 -2.34 8.55 -5.21
CA LYS A 59 -3.04 9.76 -5.64
C LYS A 59 -4.20 10.08 -4.69
N THR A 60 -5.05 9.11 -4.41
CA THR A 60 -6.18 9.29 -3.48
C THR A 60 -5.70 9.65 -2.09
N TRP A 61 -4.67 8.99 -1.57
CA TRP A 61 -4.06 9.36 -0.29
C TRP A 61 -3.63 10.84 -0.24
N ARG A 62 -2.94 11.33 -1.28
CA ARG A 62 -2.54 12.75 -1.38
C ARG A 62 -3.74 13.70 -1.42
N GLU A 63 -4.82 13.29 -2.07
CA GLU A 63 -6.03 14.12 -2.22
C GLU A 63 -6.84 14.22 -0.92
N VAL A 64 -6.85 13.18 -0.08
CA VAL A 64 -7.74 13.10 1.09
C VAL A 64 -7.03 13.29 2.43
N SER A 65 -5.71 13.05 2.51
CA SER A 65 -5.03 12.97 3.81
C SER A 65 -3.53 13.28 3.83
N GLY A 66 -2.79 13.36 2.70
CA GLY A 66 -1.45 13.98 2.69
C GLY A 66 -0.46 13.58 1.59
#